data_AF-A0A6L2QB35-F1
#
_entry.id   AF-A0A6L2QB35-F1
#
_cell.length_a   1.000
_cell.length_b   1.000
_cell.length_c   1.000
_cell.angle_alpha   90.00
_cell.angle_beta   90.00
_cell.angle_gamma   90.00
#
_symmetry.space_group_name_H-M   'P 1'
#
loop_
_entity.id
_entity.type
_entity.pdbx_description
1 polymer ?
#
loop_
_entity_poly.entity_id
_entity_poly.type
_entity_poly.pdbx_seq_one_letter_code
_entity_poly.pdbx_strand_id
1 'polypeptide(L)' 'KIVTHYLADVTQPKCILSENGTQFASPVWRKPLSDLGIDVKFAPVRRPQAKPSEGCMKER' A
#
# COMPACT_ATOMS: atom_id res chain seq x y z
N LYS A 1 10.90 -8.62 -3.71
CA LYS A 1 10.83 -7.17 -4.05
C LYS A 1 9.47 -6.87 -4.68
N ILE A 2 8.68 -5.91 -4.15
CA ILE A 2 7.31 -5.63 -4.64
C ILE A 2 7.26 -5.19 -6.11
N VAL A 3 8.29 -4.50 -6.56
CA VAL A 3 8.40 -3.99 -7.93
C VAL A 3 8.47 -5.14 -8.95
N THR A 4 9.28 -6.16 -8.66
CA THR A 4 9.52 -7.27 -9.59
C THR A 4 8.49 -8.40 -9.50
N HIS A 5 7.74 -8.50 -8.39
CA HIS A 5 6.82 -9.62 -8.16
C HIS A 5 5.34 -9.24 -8.11
N TYR A 6 5.02 -7.96 -7.94
CA TYR A 6 3.62 -7.53 -7.79
C TYR A 6 3.25 -6.45 -8.80
N LEU A 7 4.09 -5.42 -8.94
CA LEU A 7 3.82 -4.33 -9.89
C LEU A 7 3.95 -4.77 -11.35
N ALA A 8 4.81 -5.76 -11.62
CA ALA A 8 4.93 -6.36 -12.95
C ALA A 8 3.62 -7.05 -13.40
N ASP A 9 2.91 -7.69 -12.46
CA ASP A 9 1.74 -8.51 -12.77
C ASP A 9 0.42 -7.73 -12.67
N VAL A 10 0.35 -6.71 -11.81
CA VAL A 10 -0.93 -6.09 -11.39
C VAL A 10 -1.13 -4.68 -11.97
N THR A 11 -0.19 -4.18 -12.79
CA THR A 11 -0.12 -2.77 -13.24
C THR A 11 0.36 -1.83 -12.14
N GLN A 12 1.11 -0.78 -12.53
CA GLN A 12 1.66 0.20 -11.60
C GLN A 12 0.56 1.13 -11.05
N PRO A 13 0.29 1.11 -9.73
CA PRO A 13 -0.73 1.96 -9.14
C PRO A 13 -0.22 3.39 -8.99
N LYS A 14 -1.12 4.37 -9.05
CA LYS A 14 -0.78 5.78 -8.74
C LYS A 14 -0.65 6.03 -7.23
N CYS A 15 -1.35 5.25 -6.41
CA CYS A 15 -1.40 5.42 -4.97
C CYS A 15 -1.63 4.08 -4.27
N ILE A 16 -0.94 3.86 -3.15
CA ILE A 16 -1.15 2.76 -2.21
C ILE A 16 -1.73 3.35 -0.93
N LEU A 17 -2.90 2.86 -0.52
CA LEU A 17 -3.47 3.16 0.79
C LEU A 17 -3.05 2.08 1.77
N SER A 18 -2.26 2.44 2.78
CA SER A 18 -1.75 1.52 3.80
C SER A 18 -2.23 1.94 5.19
N GLU A 19 -2.25 1.00 6.13
CA GLU A 19 -2.25 1.37 7.55
C GLU A 19 -0.90 1.97 7.93
N ASN A 20 -0.83 2.64 9.08
CA ASN A 20 0.42 3.11 9.73
C ASN A 20 1.38 1.97 10.15
N GLY A 21 1.35 0.83 9.46
CA GLY A 21 2.34 -0.22 9.58
C GLY A 21 3.73 0.28 9.17
N THR A 22 4.74 -0.26 9.84
CA THR A 22 6.14 0.17 9.67
C THR A 22 6.73 -0.17 8.29
N GLN A 23 6.11 -1.08 7.54
CA GLN A 23 6.61 -1.55 6.26
C GLN A 23 6.66 -0.44 5.21
N PHE A 24 5.55 0.21 4.89
CA PHE A 24 5.50 1.28 3.89
C PHE A 24 6.04 2.62 4.42
N ALA A 25 6.21 2.73 5.74
CA ALA A 25 6.92 3.84 6.37
C ALA A 25 8.45 3.70 6.29
N SER A 26 8.95 2.47 6.09
CA SER A 26 10.39 2.20 6.03
C SER A 26 11.03 2.86 4.80
N PRO A 27 12.23 3.46 4.92
CA PRO A 27 12.96 4.05 3.79
C PRO A 27 13.21 3.05 2.64
N VAL A 28 13.35 1.76 2.98
CA VAL A 28 13.55 0.66 2.02
C VAL A 28 12.36 0.53 1.06
N TRP A 29 11.17 0.95 1.48
CA TRP A 29 9.95 0.89 0.69
C TRP A 29 9.56 2.25 0.14
N ARG A 30 9.67 3.29 0.96
CA ARG A 30 9.27 4.65 0.56
C ARG A 30 10.07 5.18 -0.62
N LYS A 31 11.39 4.95 -0.65
CA LYS A 31 12.24 5.46 -1.72
C LYS A 31 11.93 4.78 -3.08
N PRO A 32 11.94 3.43 -3.21
CA PRO A 32 11.60 2.80 -4.47
C PRO A 32 10.17 3.08 -4.97
N LEU A 33 9.19 3.20 -4.06
CA LEU A 33 7.82 3.54 -4.44
C LEU A 33 7.71 4.99 -4.95
N SER A 34 8.39 5.92 -4.29
CA SER A 34 8.47 7.32 -4.74
C SER A 34 9.21 7.45 -6.07
N ASP A 35 10.29 6.68 -6.28
CA ASP A 35 11.04 6.68 -7.55
C ASP A 35 10.18 6.17 -8.71
N LEU A 36 9.20 5.31 -8.41
CA LEU A 36 8.18 4.84 -9.35
C LEU A 36 6.96 5.78 -9.42
N GLY A 37 6.98 6.95 -8.77
CA GLY A 37 5.85 7.87 -8.77
C GLY A 37 4.59 7.33 -8.08
N ILE A 38 4.74 6.36 -7.19
CA ILE A 38 3.64 5.75 -6.42
C ILE A 38 3.55 6.46 -5.09
N ASP A 39 2.43 7.13 -4.84
CA ASP A 39 2.17 7.80 -3.57
C ASP A 39 1.72 6.79 -2.50
N VAL A 40 2.19 6.93 -1.27
CA VAL A 40 1.78 6.08 -0.15
C VAL A 40 1.02 6.94 0.85
N LYS A 41 -0.29 6.67 0.97
CA LYS A 41 -1.17 7.34 1.92
C LYS A 41 -1.45 6.43 3.09
N PHE A 42 -1.45 7.00 4.28
CA PHE A 42 -1.71 6.25 5.49
C PHE A 42 -3.11 6.52 6.03
N ALA A 43 -3.88 5.46 6.22
CA ALA A 43 -5.18 5.53 6.87
C ALA A 43 -5.00 5.73 8.39
N PRO A 44 -5.90 6.47 9.06
CA PRO A 44 -5.87 6.64 10.51
C PRO A 44 -5.92 5.29 11.25
N VAL A 45 -5.09 5.15 12.30
CA VAL A 45 -4.86 3.92 13.10
C VAL A 45 -6.14 3.28 13.68
N ARG A 46 -7.27 3.97 13.68
CA ARG A 46 -8.48 3.57 14.40
C ARG A 46 -9.77 3.72 13.57
N ARG A 47 -9.68 3.59 12.24
CA ARG A 47 -10.86 3.51 11.36
C ARG A 47 -10.74 2.33 10.39
N PRO A 48 -11.04 1.11 10.86
CA PRO A 48 -11.01 -0.11 10.04
C PRO A 48 -11.87 0.01 8.77
N GLN A 49 -13.05 0.66 8.92
CA GLN A 49 -14.00 0.96 7.84
C GLN A 49 -13.47 1.90 6.74
N ALA A 50 -12.37 2.63 6.99
CA ALA A 50 -11.77 3.50 5.98
C ALA A 50 -10.94 2.71 4.95
N LYS A 51 -10.79 1.39 5.13
CA LYS A 51 -10.07 0.50 4.23
C LYS A 51 -11.04 -0.43 3.52
N PRO A 52 -11.29 -0.22 2.21
CA PRO A 52 -12.13 -1.12 1.42
C PRO A 52 -11.62 -2.57 1.42
N SER A 53 -10.30 -2.76 1.58
CA SER A 53 -9.66 -4.08 1.63
C SER A 53 -10.09 -4.93 2.82
N GLU A 54 -10.36 -4.32 3.99
CA GLU A 54 -10.87 -5.07 5.15
C GLU A 54 -12.30 -5.57 4.93
N GLY A 55 -13.09 -4.86 4.09
CA GLY A 55 -14.40 -5.29 3.64
C GLY A 55 -14.33 -6.53 2.74
N CYS A 56 -13.46 -6.51 1.73
CA CYS A 56 -13.24 -7.68 0.86
C CYS A 56 -12.70 -8.90 1.62
N MET A 57 -11.91 -8.71 2.68
CA MET A 57 -11.34 -9.83 3.45
C MET A 57 -12.35 -10.54 4.35
N LYS A 58 -13.48 -9.92 4.68
CA LYS A 58 -14.53 -10.51 5.53
C LYS A 58 -15.57 -11.34 4.77
N GLU A 59 -15.53 -11.36 3.45
CA GLU A 59 -16.36 -12.25 2.65
C GLU A 59 -15.64 -13.59 2.47
N ARG A 60 -15.72 -14.43 3.51
CA ARG A 60 -15.40 -15.87 3.46
C ARG A 60 -16.45 -16.66 4.21
#